data_AF-A0A9P4DMN8-F1
#
_entry.id   AF-A0A9P4DMN8-F1
#
_cell.length_a   1.000
_cell.length_b   1.000
_cell.length_c   1.000
_cell.angle_alpha   90.00
_cell.angle_beta   90.00
_cell.angle_gamma   90.00
#
_symmetry.space_group_name_H-M   'P 1'
#
loop_
_entity.id
_entity.type
_entity.pdbx_description
1 polymer ?
#
loop_
_entity_poly.entity_id
_entity_poly.type
_entity_poly.pdbx_seq_one_letter_code
_entity_poly.pdbx_strand_id
1 'polypeptide(L)'
;MVANIRSGSSPGGALYYNKEKVDKDEAEVLFWQKMLEPFDKHGRMDVDACMDCFWPYLEANRRTTNTVFHASLNPSPEDKLTDDQLRDIAQEYMER
;
A
#
# COMPACT_ATOMS: atom_id res chain seq x y z
N MET A 1 1.03 -7.20 -15.59
CA MET A 1 1.88 -6.09 -16.09
C MET A 1 2.43 -5.37 -14.86
N VAL A 2 3.75 -5.23 -14.70
CA VAL A 2 4.32 -4.45 -13.58
C VAL A 2 4.46 -3.01 -14.06
N ALA A 3 3.59 -2.11 -13.58
CA ALA A 3 3.70 -0.69 -13.89
C ALA A 3 4.82 -0.07 -13.05
N ASN A 4 5.83 0.50 -13.70
CA ASN A 4 6.88 1.28 -13.03
C ASN A 4 6.35 2.69 -12.78
N ILE A 5 5.86 2.94 -11.56
CA ILE A 5 5.32 4.24 -11.15
C ILE A 5 6.46 5.06 -10.53
N ARG A 6 6.81 6.18 -11.18
CA ARG A 6 7.88 7.09 -10.72
C ARG A 6 7.39 8.19 -9.76
N SER A 7 6.08 8.40 -9.66
CA SER A 7 5.45 9.30 -8.69
C SER A 7 5.13 8.53 -7.40
N GLY A 8 6.04 8.57 -6.43
CA GLY A 8 5.99 7.74 -5.20
C GLY A 8 7.35 7.17 -4.79
N SER A 9 8.44 7.91 -4.97
CA SER A 9 9.80 7.45 -4.65
C SER A 9 10.07 7.24 -3.15
N SER A 10 9.08 7.51 -2.30
CA SER A 10 9.11 7.30 -0.85
C SER A 10 7.83 6.59 -0.38
N PRO A 11 7.85 5.91 0.78
CA PRO A 11 6.67 5.22 1.29
C PRO A 11 5.50 6.18 1.50
N GLY A 12 5.79 7.39 2.01
CA GLY A 12 4.79 8.43 2.22
C GLY A 12 4.12 8.85 0.93
N GLY A 13 4.87 9.02 -0.17
CA GLY A 13 4.27 9.37 -1.46
C GLY A 13 3.31 8.31 -1.99
N ALA A 14 3.67 7.03 -1.85
CA ALA A 14 2.81 5.91 -2.24
C ALA A 14 1.54 5.82 -1.37
N LEU A 15 1.66 6.05 -0.06
CA LEU A 15 0.53 6.08 0.86
C LEU A 15 -0.42 7.24 0.55
N TYR A 16 0.10 8.47 0.36
CA TYR A 16 -0.72 9.63 0.03
C TYR A 16 -1.49 9.44 -1.29
N TYR A 17 -0.83 8.88 -2.31
CA TYR A 17 -1.47 8.58 -3.59
C TYR A 17 -2.67 7.63 -3.44
N ASN A 18 -2.50 6.55 -2.66
CA ASN A 18 -3.59 5.60 -2.43
C ASN A 18 -4.67 6.17 -1.51
N LYS A 19 -4.29 6.92 -0.47
CA LYS A 19 -5.22 7.63 0.41
C LYS A 19 -6.12 8.58 -0.38
N GLU A 20 -5.58 9.34 -1.33
CA GLU A 20 -6.36 10.28 -2.13
C GLU A 20 -7.49 9.57 -2.91
N LYS A 21 -7.24 8.36 -3.41
CA LYS A 21 -8.27 7.55 -4.10
C LYS A 21 -9.35 7.06 -3.15
N VAL A 22 -8.94 6.61 -1.96
CA VAL A 22 -9.88 6.16 -0.92
C VAL A 22 -10.75 7.33 -0.44
N ASP A 23 -10.15 8.50 -0.20
CA ASP A 23 -10.87 9.72 0.21
C ASP A 23 -11.88 10.22 -0.85
N LYS A 24 -11.69 9.83 -2.11
CA LYS A 24 -12.57 10.15 -3.25
C LYS A 24 -13.61 9.08 -3.56
N ASP A 25 -13.69 8.02 -2.75
CA ASP A 25 -14.52 6.82 -3.01
C ASP A 25 -14.18 6.13 -4.35
N GLU A 26 -12.95 6.29 -4.85
CA GLU A 26 -12.46 5.63 -6.07
C GLU A 26 -11.78 4.29 -5.79
N ALA A 27 -11.46 4.00 -4.52
CA ALA A 27 -10.79 2.79 -4.08
C ALA A 27 -11.13 2.43 -2.63
N GLU A 28 -10.92 1.17 -2.26
CA GLU A 28 -11.06 0.67 -0.90
C GLU A 28 -9.79 -0.06 -0.47
N VAL A 29 -9.46 0.04 0.82
CA VAL A 29 -8.34 -0.71 1.41
C VAL A 29 -8.86 -2.05 1.89
N LEU A 30 -8.53 -3.11 1.15
CA LEU A 30 -8.97 -4.46 1.49
C LEU A 30 -8.06 -5.14 2.52
N PHE A 31 -6.77 -4.82 2.56
CA PHE A 31 -5.78 -5.54 3.37
C PHE A 31 -4.56 -4.67 3.70
N TRP A 32 -3.97 -4.91 4.88
CA TRP A 32 -2.66 -4.40 5.29
C TRP A 32 -1.95 -5.46 6.15
N GLN A 33 -0.62 -5.49 6.13
CA GLN A 33 0.16 -6.53 6.81
C GLN A 33 1.42 -5.94 7.45
N LYS A 34 1.74 -6.39 8.67
CA LYS A 34 2.92 -5.95 9.44
C LYS A 34 2.99 -4.42 9.64
N MET A 35 1.82 -3.78 9.67
CA MET A 35 1.65 -2.36 9.96
C MET A 35 0.79 -2.23 11.21
N LEU A 36 0.99 -1.12 11.94
CA LEU A 36 0.03 -0.66 12.95
C LEU A 36 -1.32 -0.38 12.29
N GLU A 37 -2.35 -0.23 13.12
CA GLU A 37 -3.69 0.17 12.69
C GLU A 37 -3.61 1.44 11.82
N PRO A 38 -3.88 1.34 10.50
CA PRO A 38 -3.65 2.45 9.59
C PRO A 38 -4.82 3.45 9.57
N PHE A 39 -5.93 3.19 10.29
CA PHE A 39 -7.10 4.06 10.30
C PHE A 39 -7.24 4.86 11.59
N ASP A 40 -7.64 6.13 11.45
CA ASP A 40 -8.04 6.97 12.58
C ASP A 40 -9.37 6.48 13.20
N LYS A 41 -9.77 7.09 14.32
CA LYS A 41 -11.04 6.78 15.01
C LYS A 41 -12.30 7.02 14.15
N HIS A 42 -12.16 7.63 12.98
CA HIS A 42 -13.22 7.91 12.01
C HIS A 42 -13.15 6.98 10.79
N GLY A 43 -12.25 6.00 10.77
CA GLY A 43 -12.07 5.05 9.67
C GLY A 43 -11.32 5.63 8.47
N ARG A 44 -10.64 6.77 8.61
CA ARG A 44 -9.85 7.38 7.53
C ARG A 44 -8.41 6.96 7.64
N MET A 45 -7.78 6.66 6.51
CA MET A 45 -6.35 6.31 6.50
C MET A 45 -5.52 7.45 7.09
N ASP A 46 -4.74 7.14 8.11
CA ASP A 46 -3.76 7.99 8.76
C ASP A 46 -2.37 7.66 8.20
N VAL A 47 -1.88 8.52 7.31
CA VAL A 47 -0.59 8.32 6.64
C VAL A 47 0.56 8.47 7.63
N ASP A 48 0.43 9.31 8.65
CA ASP A 48 1.49 9.52 9.62
C ASP A 48 1.65 8.27 10.51
N ALA A 49 0.54 7.67 10.96
CA ALA A 49 0.56 6.39 11.66
C ALA A 49 1.13 5.25 10.79
N CYS A 50 0.83 5.24 9.49
CA CYS A 50 1.47 4.32 8.55
C CYS A 50 2.98 4.56 8.46
N MET A 51 3.43 5.82 8.41
CA MET A 51 4.84 6.19 8.30
C MET A 51 5.67 5.80 9.52
N ASP A 52 5.08 5.83 10.72
CA ASP A 52 5.72 5.36 11.95
C ASP A 52 6.15 3.89 11.85
N CYS A 53 5.42 3.07 11.08
CA CYS A 53 5.78 1.67 10.83
C CYS A 53 7.04 1.53 9.95
N PHE A 54 7.30 2.51 9.08
CA PHE A 54 8.41 2.48 8.12
C PHE A 54 9.68 3.16 8.66
N TRP A 55 9.53 4.14 9.54
CA TRP A 55 10.63 4.97 10.05
C TRP A 55 11.84 4.18 10.57
N PRO A 56 11.66 3.15 11.44
CA PRO A 56 12.78 2.36 11.94
C PRO A 56 13.60 1.71 10.83
N TYR A 57 12.94 1.24 9.77
CA TYR A 57 13.60 0.61 8.63
C TYR A 57 14.34 1.62 7.76
N LEU A 58 13.77 2.81 7.55
CA LEU A 58 14.41 3.88 6.79
C LEU A 58 15.64 4.44 7.53
N GLU A 59 15.55 4.61 8.84
CA GLU A 59 16.66 5.05 9.68
C GLU A 59 17.81 4.02 9.74
N ALA A 60 17.49 2.73 9.77
CA ALA A 60 18.49 1.68 9.67
C ALA A 60 19.18 1.65 8.29
N ASN A 61 18.50 2.13 7.24
CA ASN A 61 18.94 2.02 5.84
C ASN A 61 19.10 3.38 5.14
N ARG A 62 19.64 4.40 5.83
CA ARG A 62 19.76 5.79 5.33
C ARG A 62 20.54 5.99 4.02
N ARG A 63 21.31 4.98 3.58
CA ARG A 63 22.06 5.02 2.31
C ARG A 63 21.27 4.46 1.12
N THR A 64 20.11 3.85 1.37
CA THR A 64 19.25 3.28 0.33
C THR A 64 18.54 4.41 -0.41
N THR A 65 18.75 4.47 -1.72
CA THR A 65 18.14 5.49 -2.60
C THR A 65 16.73 5.12 -3.06
N ASN A 66 16.45 3.82 -3.21
CA ASN A 66 15.13 3.27 -3.55
C ASN A 66 14.57 2.53 -2.34
N THR A 67 13.82 3.24 -1.50
CA THR A 67 13.33 2.72 -0.22
C THR A 67 12.01 1.96 -0.34
N VAL A 68 11.37 2.03 -1.50
CA VAL A 68 10.08 1.41 -1.79
C VAL A 68 10.15 0.67 -3.10
N PHE A 69 9.48 -0.48 -3.12
CA PHE A 69 9.10 -1.18 -4.33
C PHE A 69 7.57 -1.19 -4.41
N HIS A 70 7.03 -0.64 -5.50
CA HIS A 70 5.59 -0.63 -5.75
C HIS A 70 5.26 -1.66 -6.83
N ALA A 71 4.40 -2.63 -6.49
CA ALA A 71 3.84 -3.58 -7.43
C ALA A 71 2.33 -3.34 -7.57
N SER A 72 1.83 -3.36 -8.80
CA SER A 72 0.41 -3.39 -9.09
C SER A 72 0.06 -4.78 -9.62
N LEU A 73 -0.81 -5.48 -8.90
CA LEU A 73 -1.45 -6.70 -9.38
C LEU A 73 -2.71 -6.26 -10.13
N ASN A 74 -2.76 -6.52 -11.43
CA ASN A 74 -3.83 -6.07 -12.32
C ASN A 74 -4.51 -7.28 -12.97
N PRO A 75 -5.40 -7.97 -12.24
CA PRO A 75 -6.18 -9.09 -12.79
C PRO A 75 -7.06 -8.62 -13.95
N SER A 76 -7.44 -9.54 -14.83
CA SER A 76 -8.36 -9.24 -15.91
C SER A 76 -9.74 -8.91 -15.33
N PRO A 77 -10.47 -7.91 -15.86
CA PRO A 77 -11.87 -7.69 -15.50
C PRO A 77 -12.76 -8.94 -15.72
N GLU A 78 -12.34 -9.85 -16.60
CA GLU A 78 -13.03 -11.11 -16.87
C GLU A 78 -12.90 -12.14 -15.74
N ASP A 79 -11.87 -12.01 -14.88
CA ASP A 79 -11.60 -12.94 -13.78
C ASP A 79 -12.66 -12.84 -12.66
N LYS A 80 -13.39 -11.71 -12.59
CA LYS A 80 -14.49 -11.45 -11.63
C LYS A 80 -14.15 -11.84 -10.18
N LEU A 81 -12.96 -11.45 -9.74
CA LEU A 81 -12.47 -11.75 -8.41
C LEU A 81 -13.29 -11.02 -7.34
N THR A 82 -13.55 -11.69 -6.22
CA THR A 82 -14.14 -11.07 -5.02
C THR A 82 -13.07 -10.37 -4.19
N ASP A 83 -13.49 -9.50 -3.27
CA ASP A 83 -12.57 -8.82 -2.35
C ASP A 83 -11.74 -9.81 -1.53
N ASP A 84 -12.34 -10.91 -1.07
CA ASP A 84 -11.62 -11.96 -0.34
C ASP A 84 -10.56 -12.65 -1.21
N GLN A 85 -10.86 -12.90 -2.49
CA GLN A 85 -9.86 -13.45 -3.41
C GLN A 85 -8.73 -12.45 -3.69
N LEU A 86 -9.04 -11.15 -3.79
CA LEU A 86 -8.04 -10.10 -3.93
C LEU A 86 -7.14 -10.01 -2.68
N ARG A 87 -7.71 -10.15 -1.47
CA ARG A 87 -6.96 -10.25 -0.21
C ARG A 87 -6.03 -11.44 -0.20
N ASP A 88 -6.52 -12.63 -0.55
CA ASP A 88 -5.73 -13.86 -0.58
C ASP A 88 -4.54 -13.74 -1.55
N ILE A 89 -4.77 -13.19 -2.75
CA ILE A 89 -3.72 -12.94 -3.74
C ILE A 89 -2.67 -11.97 -3.19
N ALA A 90 -3.10 -10.86 -2.56
CA ALA A 90 -2.20 -9.90 -1.98
C ALA A 90 -1.37 -10.51 -0.83
N GLN A 91 -2.00 -11.32 0.02
CA GLN A 91 -1.32 -12.01 1.11
C GLN A 91 -0.29 -13.02 0.57
N GLU A 92 -0.66 -13.88 -0.38
CA GLU A 92 0.26 -14.84 -0.99
C GLU A 92 1.45 -14.13 -1.64
N TYR A 93 1.22 -12.98 -2.29
CA TYR A 93 2.29 -12.18 -2.88
C TYR A 93 3.27 -11.64 -1.83
N MET A 94 2.78 -11.23 -0.66
CA MET A 94 3.60 -10.64 0.41
C MET A 94 4.35 -11.68 1.26
N GLU A 95 3.94 -12.95 1.19
CA GLU A 95 4.63 -14.07 1.85
C GLU A 95 5.82 -14.61 1.05
N ARG A 96 5.90 -14.30 -0.25
CA ARG A 96 6.95 -14.75 -1.17
C ARG A 96 8.03 -13.71 -1.40
#